data_AF-A0A838JEK9-F1
#
_entry.id   AF-A0A838JEK9-F1
#
_cell.length_a   1.000
_cell.length_b   1.000
_cell.length_c   1.000
_cell.angle_alpha   90.00
_cell.angle_beta   90.00
_cell.angle_gamma   90.00
#
_symmetry.space_group_name_H-M   'P 1'
#
loop_
_entity.id
_entity.type
_entity.pdbx_description
1 polymer ?
#
loop_
_entity_poly.entity_id
_entity_poly.type
_entity_poly.pdbx_seq_one_letter_code
_entity_poly.pdbx_strand_id
1 'polypeptide(L)'
;MAPEHIKGSPERRSDLFSLGVILYQMLLGRLPFDGLPQETILMKNMMEWPPAPRKLRPELPQAVEDMLGRALAKQPEQRYQTAEELLAAFKNAIVH
;
A
#
# COMPACT_ATOMS: atom_id res chain seq x y z
N MET A 1 9.11 -2.52 2.74
CA MET A 1 9.40 -3.81 2.09
C MET A 1 8.14 -4.65 2.16
N ALA A 2 7.79 -5.35 1.08
CA ALA A 2 6.60 -6.19 1.05
C ALA A 2 6.76 -7.45 1.94
N PRO A 3 5.67 -7.97 2.56
CA PRO A 3 5.74 -9.11 3.49
C PRO A 3 6.49 -10.35 2.99
N GLU A 4 6.43 -10.61 1.68
CA GLU A 4 6.97 -11.80 1.02
C GLU A 4 8.49 -11.68 0.84
N HIS A 5 8.99 -10.46 0.56
CA HIS A 5 10.42 -10.19 0.64
C HIS A 5 10.97 -10.42 2.05
N ILE A 6 10.23 -10.03 3.08
CA ILE A 6 10.65 -10.22 4.48
C ILE A 6 10.67 -11.71 4.85
N LYS A 7 9.75 -12.49 4.28
CA LYS A 7 9.67 -13.96 4.45
C LYS A 7 10.64 -14.74 3.55
N GLY A 8 11.35 -14.09 2.63
CA GLY A 8 12.26 -14.75 1.69
C GLY A 8 11.57 -15.45 0.51
N SER A 9 10.29 -15.13 0.23
CA SER A 9 9.50 -15.71 -0.85
C SER A 9 8.90 -14.63 -1.77
N PRO A 10 9.71 -13.75 -2.38
CA PRO A 10 9.21 -12.68 -3.23
C PRO A 10 8.50 -13.23 -4.47
N GLU A 11 7.48 -12.52 -4.93
CA GLU A 11 6.73 -12.86 -6.13
C GLU A 11 6.26 -11.59 -6.86
N ARG A 12 5.59 -11.76 -8.01
CA ARG A 12 5.17 -10.62 -8.86
C ARG A 12 4.32 -9.58 -8.11
N ARG A 13 3.48 -10.01 -7.16
CA ARG A 13 2.59 -9.14 -6.38
C ARG A 13 3.31 -8.41 -5.23
N SER A 14 4.57 -8.74 -4.95
CA SER A 14 5.45 -7.97 -4.06
C SER A 14 5.71 -6.56 -4.59
N ASP A 15 5.87 -6.43 -5.91
CA ASP A 15 6.06 -5.14 -6.56
C ASP A 15 4.81 -4.26 -6.46
N LEU A 16 3.62 -4.86 -6.53
CA LEU A 16 2.34 -4.14 -6.37
C LEU A 16 2.16 -3.58 -4.96
N PHE A 17 2.59 -4.32 -3.93
CA PHE A 17 2.61 -3.79 -2.57
C PHE A 17 3.58 -2.61 -2.45
N SER A 18 4.79 -2.76 -3.00
CA SER A 18 5.81 -1.70 -2.96
C SER A 18 5.35 -0.44 -3.70
N LEU A 19 4.67 -0.61 -4.85
CA LEU A 19 4.03 0.49 -5.56
C LEU A 19 2.91 1.11 -4.72
N GLY A 20 2.09 0.32 -4.02
CA GLY A 20 1.10 0.84 -3.07
C GLY A 20 1.72 1.71 -1.97
N VAL A 21 2.90 1.33 -1.46
CA VAL A 21 3.64 2.13 -0.46
C VAL A 21 4.12 3.45 -1.06
N ILE A 22 4.64 3.43 -2.30
CA ILE A 22 5.08 4.63 -3.02
C ILE A 22 3.88 5.55 -3.26
N LEU A 23 2.74 5.02 -3.73
CA LEU A 23 1.51 5.79 -3.96
C LEU A 23 1.00 6.42 -2.67
N TYR A 24 1.01 5.68 -1.56
CA TYR A 24 0.67 6.22 -0.24
C TYR A 24 1.54 7.43 0.10
N GLN A 25 2.87 7.31 -0.09
CA GLN A 25 3.80 8.41 0.16
C GLN A 25 3.58 9.60 -0.76
N MET A 26 3.32 9.37 -2.05
CA MET A 26 3.06 10.46 -3.00
C MET A 26 1.78 11.22 -2.67
N LEU A 27 0.75 10.53 -2.19
CA LEU A 27 -0.55 11.13 -1.87
C LEU A 27 -0.57 11.84 -0.52
N LEU A 28 0.20 11.35 0.45
CA LEU A 28 0.17 11.81 1.84
C LEU A 28 1.45 12.51 2.31
N GLY A 29 2.50 12.53 1.49
CA GLY A 29 3.80 13.12 1.81
C GLY A 29 4.64 12.33 2.81
N ARG A 30 4.20 11.14 3.24
CA ARG A 30 4.88 10.31 4.24
C ARG A 30 4.68 8.82 4.01
N LEU A 31 5.61 7.99 4.47
CA LEU A 31 5.47 6.54 4.39
C LEU A 31 4.35 6.04 5.33
N PRO A 32 3.76 4.86 5.05
CA PRO A 32 2.83 4.19 5.97
C PRO A 32 3.38 4.03 7.38
N PHE A 33 4.68 3.72 7.47
CA PHE A 33 5.43 3.56 8.72
C PHE A 33 6.80 4.25 8.55
N ASP A 34 7.08 5.25 9.37
CA ASP A 34 8.30 6.05 9.37
C ASP A 34 8.79 6.34 10.81
N GLY A 35 10.03 6.83 10.95
CA GLY A 35 10.58 7.27 12.24
C GLY A 35 10.81 6.16 13.28
N LEU A 36 10.77 4.90 12.87
CA LEU A 36 10.91 3.72 13.73
C LEU A 36 12.17 2.92 13.38
N PRO A 37 12.69 2.10 14.30
CA PRO A 37 13.74 1.13 13.97
C PRO A 37 13.35 0.26 12.78
N GLN A 38 14.33 -0.11 11.95
CA GLN A 38 14.10 -0.85 10.72
C GLN A 38 13.32 -2.15 10.97
N GLU A 39 13.69 -2.91 12.00
CA GLU A 39 13.00 -4.15 12.39
C GLU A 39 11.51 -3.92 12.69
N THR A 40 11.18 -2.83 13.38
CA THR A 40 9.79 -2.44 13.67
C THR A 40 9.04 -2.13 12.38
N ILE A 41 9.65 -1.41 11.43
CA ILE A 41 9.03 -1.12 10.13
C ILE A 41 8.78 -2.41 9.35
N LEU A 42 9.69 -3.38 9.39
CA LEU A 42 9.50 -4.69 8.75
C LEU A 42 8.33 -5.45 9.40
N MET A 43 8.28 -5.51 10.74
CA MET A 43 7.18 -6.15 11.47
C MET A 43 5.82 -5.50 11.16
N LYS A 44 5.75 -4.16 11.17
CA LYS A 44 4.52 -3.44 10.81
C LYS A 44 4.09 -3.71 9.37
N ASN A 45 5.04 -3.75 8.43
CA ASN A 45 4.72 -4.12 7.06
C ASN A 45 4.15 -5.54 6.95
N MET A 46 4.58 -6.49 7.78
CA MET A 46 4.02 -7.85 7.82
C MET A 46 2.64 -7.94 8.47
N MET A 47 2.40 -7.19 9.56
CA MET A 47 1.30 -7.47 10.49
C MET A 47 0.26 -6.35 10.59
N GLU A 48 0.64 -5.10 10.38
CA GLU A 48 -0.22 -3.95 10.64
C GLU A 48 -0.74 -3.29 9.37
N TRP A 49 -1.98 -2.84 9.42
CA TRP A 49 -2.54 -1.99 8.38
C TRP A 49 -1.97 -0.57 8.48
N PRO A 50 -1.62 0.06 7.33
CA PRO A 50 -1.29 1.48 7.28
C PRO A 50 -2.38 2.35 7.91
N PRO A 51 -2.03 3.52 8.48
CA PRO A 51 -3.02 4.52 8.85
C PRO A 51 -3.90 4.87 7.64
N ALA A 52 -5.21 4.88 7.85
CA ALA A 52 -6.19 5.21 6.83
C ALA A 52 -5.88 6.57 6.18
N PRO A 53 -5.68 6.66 4.86
CA PRO A 53 -5.36 7.90 4.16
C PRO A 53 -6.27 9.08 4.50
N ARG A 54 -7.58 8.86 4.61
CA ARG A 54 -8.54 9.93 4.92
C ARG A 54 -8.45 10.44 6.36
N LYS A 55 -7.82 9.72 7.28
CA LYS A 55 -7.50 10.24 8.63
C LYS A 55 -6.38 11.28 8.58
N LEU A 56 -5.49 11.17 7.60
CA LEU A 56 -4.35 12.08 7.43
C LEU A 56 -4.65 13.20 6.44
N ARG A 57 -5.47 12.91 5.42
CA ARG A 57 -5.83 13.81 4.34
C ARG A 57 -7.34 13.66 4.00
N PRO A 58 -8.24 14.29 4.79
CA PRO A 58 -9.68 14.06 4.72
C PRO A 58 -10.34 14.38 3.38
N GLU A 59 -9.71 15.23 2.56
CA GLU A 59 -10.16 15.60 1.22
C GLU A 59 -9.93 14.50 0.18
N LEU A 60 -9.17 13.45 0.48
CA LEU A 60 -9.01 12.32 -0.43
C LEU A 60 -10.34 11.58 -0.63
N PRO A 61 -10.68 11.21 -1.88
CA PRO A 61 -11.82 10.36 -2.16
C PRO A 61 -11.73 9.01 -1.43
N GLN A 62 -12.88 8.46 -1.00
CA GLN A 62 -12.92 7.11 -0.40
C GLN A 62 -12.30 6.05 -1.32
N ALA A 63 -12.48 6.19 -2.63
CA ALA A 63 -11.91 5.30 -3.63
C ALA A 63 -10.37 5.20 -3.55
N VAL A 64 -9.68 6.28 -3.15
CA VAL A 64 -8.21 6.26 -2.96
C VAL A 64 -7.83 5.40 -1.76
N GLU A 65 -8.57 5.52 -0.66
CA GLU A 65 -8.36 4.71 0.54
C GLU A 65 -8.62 3.23 0.28
N ASP A 66 -9.71 2.89 -0.40
CA ASP A 66 -10.06 1.51 -0.74
C ASP A 66 -9.01 0.88 -1.67
N MET A 67 -8.54 1.64 -2.67
CA MET A 67 -7.50 1.21 -3.61
C MET A 67 -6.16 0.96 -2.89
N LEU A 68 -5.72 1.89 -2.02
CA LEU A 68 -4.50 1.71 -1.24
C LEU A 68 -4.65 0.54 -0.25
N GLY A 69 -5.81 0.37 0.37
CA GLY A 69 -6.10 -0.76 1.25
C GLY A 69 -5.93 -2.10 0.54
N ARG A 70 -6.46 -2.24 -0.68
CA ARG A 70 -6.28 -3.44 -1.49
C ARG A 70 -4.83 -3.64 -1.94
N ALA A 71 -4.15 -2.60 -2.41
CA ALA A 71 -2.76 -2.70 -2.84
C ALA A 71 -1.81 -3.12 -1.68
N LEU A 72 -2.11 -2.66 -0.46
CA LEU A 72 -1.33 -2.90 0.75
C LEU A 72 -1.81 -4.11 1.57
N ALA A 73 -2.66 -4.96 1.00
CA ALA A 73 -3.10 -6.19 1.64
C ALA A 73 -1.92 -7.09 1.99
N LYS A 74 -1.96 -7.77 3.14
CA LYS A 74 -0.83 -8.59 3.61
C LYS A 74 -0.69 -9.90 2.85
N GLN A 75 -1.83 -10.46 2.43
CA GLN A 75 -1.88 -11.63 1.56
C GLN A 75 -1.84 -11.19 0.09
N PRO A 76 -0.87 -11.64 -0.72
CA PRO A 76 -0.78 -11.28 -2.14
C PRO A 76 -2.05 -11.57 -2.95
N GLU A 77 -2.79 -12.62 -2.60
CA GLU A 77 -4.04 -13.04 -3.26
C GLU A 77 -5.16 -12.01 -3.08
N GLN A 78 -5.10 -11.20 -2.02
CA GLN A 78 -6.09 -10.15 -1.74
C GLN A 78 -5.77 -8.84 -2.47
N ARG A 79 -4.61 -8.74 -3.13
CA ARG A 79 -4.19 -7.54 -3.86
C ARG A 79 -4.81 -7.49 -5.25
N TYR A 80 -4.46 -6.45 -5.98
CA TYR A 80 -4.53 -6.48 -7.45
C TYR A 80 -3.62 -7.59 -7.97
N GLN A 81 -4.06 -8.31 -9.00
CA GLN A 81 -3.29 -9.42 -9.53
C GLN A 81 -2.30 -8.97 -10.61
N THR A 82 -2.52 -7.80 -11.20
CA THR A 82 -1.62 -7.19 -12.19
C THR A 82 -1.42 -5.69 -11.94
N ALA A 83 -0.38 -5.13 -12.57
CA ALA A 83 -0.12 -3.69 -12.52
C ALA A 83 -1.20 -2.91 -13.28
N GLU A 84 -1.75 -3.48 -14.34
CA GLU A 84 -2.84 -2.89 -15.12
C GLU A 84 -4.12 -2.73 -14.29
N GLU A 85 -4.46 -3.72 -13.46
CA GLU A 85 -5.60 -3.63 -12.55
C GLU A 85 -5.42 -2.50 -11.52
N LEU A 86 -4.22 -2.40 -10.91
CA LEU A 86 -3.90 -1.34 -9.96
C LEU A 86 -3.91 0.04 -10.65
N LEU A 87 -3.37 0.15 -11.86
CA LEU A 87 -3.39 1.39 -12.64
C LEU A 87 -4.82 1.83 -12.96
N ALA A 88 -5.69 0.91 -13.39
CA ALA A 88 -7.09 1.20 -13.67
C ALA A 88 -7.81 1.69 -12.41
N ALA A 89 -7.60 1.02 -11.27
CA ALA A 89 -8.16 1.42 -9.99
C ALA A 89 -7.65 2.81 -9.56
N PHE A 90 -6.35 3.08 -9.70
CA PHE A 90 -5.77 4.39 -9.38
C PHE A 90 -6.38 5.50 -10.23
N LYS A 91 -6.48 5.31 -11.55
CA LYS A 91 -7.13 6.29 -12.45
C LYS A 91 -8.57 6.57 -12.04
N ASN A 92 -9.35 5.54 -11.75
CA ASN A 92 -10.74 5.71 -11.32
C ASN A 92 -10.85 6.40 -9.95
N ALA A 93 -9.88 6.18 -9.06
CA ALA A 93 -9.89 6.76 -7.72
C ALA A 93 -9.58 8.26 -7.68
N ILE A 94 -8.80 8.79 -8.64
CA ILE A 94 -8.34 10.19 -8.65
C ILE A 94 -9.12 11.12 -9.58
N VAL A 95 -10.01 10.62 -10.44
CA VAL A 95 -10.71 11.39 -11.48
C VAL A 95 -12.05 11.97 -10.99
N HIS A 96 -12.15 12.35 -9.72
CA HIS A 96 -13.34 12.98 -9.16
C HIS A 96 -13.02 14.32 -8.50
#